data_AF-A0A8S1E185-F1
#
_entry.id   AF-A0A8S1E185-F1
#
_cell.length_a   1.000
_cell.length_b   1.000
_cell.length_c   1.000
_cell.angle_alpha   90.00
_cell.angle_beta   90.00
_cell.angle_gamma   90.00
#
_symmetry.space_group_name_H-M   'P 1'
#
loop_
_entity.id
_entity.type
_entity.pdbx_description
1 polymer ?
#
loop_
_entity_poly.entity_id
_entity_poly.type
_entity_poly.pdbx_seq_one_letter_code
_entity_poly.pdbx_strand_id
1 'polypeptide(L)'
;MYKSRKSEVPRPYRVSVEGNIGSGKSTFLSYFERFSEVEIYLEPLDRWRDVQGYNVLDLLYSDLTKWNLTFQHMVQLSRVNIQTSTSSKTVQMFERSVQNNRFIFFLFNFDPKMTNFWIRYCFGEMAYKGGLLSDVEYTIFDKWYSWVSDNTDIGLDLIGLFLFN
;
A
#
# COMPACT_ATOMS: atom_id res chain seq x y z
N MET A 1 7.79 21.89 32.75
CA MET A 1 7.22 20.52 32.81
C MET A 1 7.96 19.66 31.81
N TYR A 2 8.87 18.79 32.26
CA TYR A 2 9.54 17.83 31.40
C TYR A 2 8.54 16.71 31.04
N LYS A 3 8.21 16.56 29.76
CA LYS A 3 7.58 15.33 29.28
C LYS A 3 8.60 14.21 29.45
N SER A 4 8.37 13.32 30.42
CA SER A 4 9.07 12.06 30.54
C SER A 4 8.99 11.34 29.19
N ARG A 5 10.15 11.15 28.54
CA ARG A 5 10.29 10.23 27.41
C ARG A 5 10.01 8.84 27.96
N LYS A 6 8.83 8.28 27.69
CA LYS A 6 8.64 6.83 27.78
C LYS A 6 9.79 6.19 27.03
N SER A 7 10.45 5.20 27.62
CA SER A 7 11.43 4.37 26.90
C SER A 7 10.68 3.74 25.73
N GLU A 8 10.79 4.33 24.54
CA GLU A 8 10.20 3.79 23.32
C GLU A 8 10.92 2.48 23.07
N VAL A 9 10.18 1.37 23.20
CA VAL A 9 10.61 0.12 22.61
C VAL A 9 10.88 0.44 21.13
N PRO A 10 12.10 0.20 20.63
CA PRO A 10 12.42 0.53 19.25
C PRO A 10 11.40 -0.14 18.34
N ARG A 11 10.79 0.63 17.43
CA ARG A 11 9.91 0.03 16.43
C ARG A 11 10.68 -1.02 15.63
N PRO A 12 10.03 -2.09 15.15
CA PRO A 12 10.67 -3.06 14.28
C PRO A 12 11.30 -2.39 13.05
N TYR A 13 12.35 -3.01 12.51
CA TYR A 13 12.91 -2.63 11.23
C TYR A 13 11.90 -2.98 10.12
N ARG A 14 11.52 -2.00 9.31
CA ARG A 14 10.40 -2.12 8.35
C ARG A 14 10.91 -2.16 6.93
N VAL A 15 10.60 -3.25 6.23
CA VAL A 15 10.96 -3.48 4.82
C VAL A 15 9.70 -3.54 3.98
N SER A 16 9.62 -2.74 2.92
CA SER A 16 8.60 -2.92 1.89
C SER A 16 9.18 -3.62 0.67
N VAL A 17 8.46 -4.62 0.16
CA VAL A 17 8.72 -5.24 -1.13
C VAL A 17 7.71 -4.69 -2.13
N GLU A 18 8.21 -3.89 -3.05
CA GLU A 18 7.44 -3.18 -4.07
C GLU A 18 7.72 -3.77 -5.45
N GLY A 19 6.76 -3.69 -6.36
CA GLY A 19 6.97 -4.20 -7.71
C GLY A 19 5.68 -4.51 -8.46
N ASN A 20 5.87 -5.03 -9.67
CA ASN A 20 4.77 -5.37 -10.56
C ASN A 20 3.88 -6.51 -10.01
N ILE A 21 2.67 -6.61 -10.56
CA ILE A 21 1.82 -7.77 -10.31
C ILE A 21 2.46 -8.96 -11.01
N GLY A 22 2.47 -10.11 -10.34
CA GLY A 22 3.12 -11.31 -10.87
C GLY A 22 4.64 -11.31 -10.81
N SER A 23 5.30 -10.28 -10.26
CA SER A 23 6.78 -10.24 -10.15
C SER A 23 7.36 -11.15 -9.06
N GLY A 24 6.54 -11.95 -8.38
CA GLY A 24 6.98 -12.91 -7.37
C GLY A 24 7.18 -12.35 -5.95
N LYS A 25 6.64 -11.17 -5.65
CA LYS A 25 6.76 -10.53 -4.32
C LYS A 25 6.27 -11.42 -3.18
N SER A 26 5.06 -11.99 -3.29
CA SER A 26 4.51 -12.89 -2.27
C SER A 26 5.39 -14.13 -2.09
N THR A 27 5.91 -14.70 -3.18
CA THR A 27 6.84 -15.84 -3.14
C THR A 27 8.14 -15.49 -2.43
N PHE A 28 8.69 -14.30 -2.73
CA PHE A 28 9.89 -13.79 -2.06
C PHE A 28 9.65 -13.58 -0.56
N LEU A 29 8.53 -12.97 -0.18
CA LEU A 29 8.18 -12.75 1.23
C LEU A 29 7.97 -14.07 1.97
N SER A 30 7.27 -15.02 1.37
CA SER A 30 7.01 -16.35 1.96
C SER A 30 8.32 -17.10 2.31
N TYR A 31 9.42 -16.83 1.59
CA TYR A 31 10.73 -17.38 1.94
C TYR A 31 11.17 -16.99 3.35
N PHE A 32 10.86 -15.77 3.81
CA PHE A 32 11.29 -15.24 5.11
C PHE A 32 10.44 -15.72 6.28
N GLU A 33 9.32 -16.41 6.06
CA GLU A 33 8.47 -16.98 7.13
C GLU A 33 9.23 -17.96 8.02
N ARG A 34 10.34 -18.53 7.50
CA ARG A 34 11.23 -19.41 8.25
C ARG A 34 11.96 -18.72 9.41
N PHE A 35 12.04 -17.39 9.41
CA PHE A 35 12.77 -16.63 10.44
C PHE A 35 11.79 -16.18 11.52
N SER A 36 12.03 -16.64 12.75
CA SER A 36 11.17 -16.36 13.90
C SER A 36 11.13 -14.87 14.31
N GLU A 37 12.07 -14.08 13.81
CA GLU A 37 12.28 -12.67 14.08
C GLU A 37 11.56 -11.77 13.06
N VAL A 38 11.06 -12.35 11.98
CA VAL A 38 10.42 -11.64 10.87
C VAL A 38 8.91 -11.84 10.96
N GLU A 39 8.19 -10.75 10.85
CA GLU A 39 6.75 -10.74 10.62
C GLU A 39 6.46 -10.36 9.17
N ILE A 40 5.56 -11.08 8.51
CA ILE A 40 5.25 -10.87 7.10
C ILE A 40 3.79 -10.49 6.96
N TYR A 41 3.56 -9.47 6.13
CA TYR A 41 2.24 -8.98 5.78
C TYR A 41 2.12 -8.96 4.26
N LEU A 42 1.35 -9.89 3.71
CA LEU A 42 1.01 -9.91 2.28
C LEU A 42 -0.10 -8.90 1.96
N GLU A 43 -0.39 -8.69 0.68
CA GLU A 43 -1.54 -7.85 0.27
C GLU A 43 -2.83 -8.45 0.86
N PRO A 44 -3.63 -7.69 1.63
CA PRO A 44 -4.79 -8.22 2.33
C PRO A 44 -6.01 -8.37 1.39
N LEU A 45 -5.85 -9.14 0.32
CA LEU A 45 -6.87 -9.35 -0.73
C LEU A 45 -8.21 -9.81 -0.15
N ASP A 46 -8.19 -10.64 0.89
CA ASP A 46 -9.41 -11.11 1.55
C ASP A 46 -10.22 -9.95 2.14
N ARG A 47 -9.55 -8.94 2.73
CA ARG A 47 -10.20 -7.73 3.24
C ARG A 47 -10.78 -6.86 2.14
N TRP A 48 -10.24 -6.98 0.92
CA TRP A 48 -10.67 -6.19 -0.23
C TRP A 48 -11.84 -6.84 -0.95
N ARG A 49 -11.93 -8.18 -0.84
CA ARG A 49 -12.99 -9.01 -1.42
C ARG A 49 -14.20 -9.17 -0.50
N ASP A 50 -14.07 -8.83 0.77
CA ASP A 50 -15.19 -8.84 1.72
C ASP A 50 -15.17 -7.58 2.60
N VAL A 51 -15.89 -6.56 2.14
CA VAL A 51 -16.26 -5.38 2.93
C VAL A 51 -17.75 -5.44 3.18
N GLN A 52 -18.15 -6.05 4.30
CA GLN A 52 -19.56 -6.29 4.66
C GLN A 52 -20.34 -7.06 3.57
N GLY A 53 -19.74 -8.10 3.00
CA GLY A 53 -20.32 -8.92 1.94
C GLY A 53 -20.13 -8.35 0.53
N TYR A 54 -19.49 -7.19 0.37
CA TYR A 54 -19.17 -6.60 -0.92
C TYR A 54 -17.72 -6.86 -1.32
N ASN A 55 -17.52 -7.38 -2.53
CA ASN A 55 -16.20 -7.47 -3.15
C ASN A 55 -15.85 -6.14 -3.82
N VAL A 56 -15.10 -5.29 -3.12
CA VAL A 56 -14.73 -3.95 -3.60
C VAL A 56 -13.76 -4.03 -4.78
N LEU A 57 -12.97 -5.11 -4.86
CA LEU A 57 -12.11 -5.37 -6.01
C LEU A 57 -12.96 -5.68 -7.27
N ASP A 58 -14.03 -6.47 -7.14
CA ASP A 58 -14.95 -6.71 -8.26
C ASP A 58 -15.73 -5.45 -8.64
N LEU A 59 -16.14 -4.65 -7.64
CA LEU A 59 -16.79 -3.36 -7.89
C LEU A 59 -15.87 -2.42 -8.68
N LEU A 60 -14.58 -2.35 -8.32
CA LEU A 60 -13.58 -1.61 -9.10
C LEU A 60 -13.56 -2.06 -10.56
N TYR A 61 -13.53 -3.38 -10.81
CA TYR A 61 -13.54 -3.90 -12.18
C TYR A 61 -14.85 -3.66 -12.92
N SER A 62 -15.97 -3.55 -12.21
CA SER A 62 -17.27 -3.27 -12.81
C SER A 62 -17.40 -1.85 -13.33
N ASP A 63 -16.83 -0.87 -12.62
CA ASP A 63 -16.85 0.54 -12.99
C ASP A 63 -15.68 1.28 -12.33
N LEU A 64 -14.62 1.49 -13.11
CA LEU A 64 -13.39 2.11 -12.64
C LEU A 64 -13.61 3.56 -12.22
N THR A 65 -14.42 4.33 -12.95
CA THR A 65 -14.63 5.74 -12.63
C THR A 65 -15.38 5.88 -11.31
N LYS A 66 -16.41 5.06 -11.09
CA LYS A 66 -17.22 5.12 -9.88
C LYS A 66 -16.50 4.59 -8.63
N TRP A 67 -15.80 3.48 -8.76
CA TRP A 67 -15.30 2.73 -7.60
C TRP A 67 -13.82 2.96 -7.29
N ASN A 68 -13.08 3.66 -8.15
CA ASN A 68 -11.65 3.84 -7.95
C ASN A 68 -11.33 4.57 -6.64
N LEU A 69 -11.93 5.73 -6.34
CA LEU A 69 -11.66 6.42 -5.08
C LEU A 69 -11.97 5.54 -3.86
N THR A 70 -13.10 4.82 -3.90
CA THR A 70 -13.52 3.90 -2.84
C THR A 70 -12.48 2.80 -2.61
N PHE A 71 -12.02 2.18 -3.70
CA PHE A 71 -10.99 1.15 -3.64
C PHE A 71 -9.65 1.70 -3.12
N GLN A 72 -9.19 2.86 -3.62
CA GLN A 72 -7.94 3.48 -3.16
C GLN A 72 -7.98 3.78 -1.65
N HIS A 73 -9.09 4.28 -1.13
CA HIS A 73 -9.24 4.52 0.32
C HIS A 73 -9.25 3.23 1.13
N MET A 74 -9.93 2.19 0.65
CA MET A 74 -9.91 0.89 1.31
C MET A 74 -8.47 0.33 1.35
N VAL A 75 -7.74 0.35 0.23
CA VAL A 75 -6.34 -0.11 0.19
C VAL A 75 -5.49 0.71 1.15
N GLN A 76 -5.59 2.04 1.12
CA GLN A 76 -4.87 2.92 2.04
C GLN A 76 -5.14 2.59 3.51
N LEU A 77 -6.41 2.46 3.90
CA LEU A 77 -6.79 2.09 5.25
C LEU A 77 -6.20 0.74 5.65
N SER A 78 -6.31 -0.27 4.77
CA SER A 78 -5.80 -1.61 5.06
C SER A 78 -4.28 -1.62 5.28
N ARG A 79 -3.51 -0.86 4.49
CA ARG A 79 -2.05 -0.77 4.62
C ARG A 79 -1.62 0.07 5.83
N VAL A 80 -2.33 1.15 6.15
CA VAL A 80 -2.08 1.93 7.38
C VAL A 80 -2.27 1.05 8.60
N ASN A 81 -3.37 0.30 8.67
CA ASN A 81 -3.64 -0.62 9.78
C ASN A 81 -2.56 -1.70 9.93
N ILE A 82 -2.00 -2.18 8.82
CA ILE A 82 -0.91 -3.15 8.82
C ILE A 82 0.41 -2.50 9.28
N GLN A 83 0.84 -1.40 8.68
CA GLN A 83 2.14 -0.78 9.01
C GLN A 83 2.17 -0.18 10.42
N THR A 84 1.03 0.24 10.95
CA THR A 84 0.90 0.75 12.33
C THR A 84 0.62 -0.33 13.36
N SER A 85 0.50 -1.59 12.95
CA SER A 85 0.31 -2.71 13.88
C SER A 85 1.52 -2.87 14.81
N THR A 86 1.22 -3.15 16.08
CA THR A 86 2.25 -3.46 17.07
C THR A 86 2.80 -4.85 16.83
N SER A 87 4.12 -4.99 16.80
CA SER A 87 4.78 -6.27 16.67
C SER A 87 5.79 -6.49 17.80
N SER A 88 5.91 -7.72 18.26
CA SER A 88 6.99 -8.16 19.15
C SER A 88 8.22 -8.65 18.37
N LYS A 89 8.14 -8.68 17.05
CA LYS A 89 9.20 -9.16 16.14
C LYS A 89 10.18 -8.03 15.85
N THR A 90 11.40 -8.36 15.46
CA THR A 90 12.44 -7.35 15.21
C THR A 90 12.34 -6.75 13.82
N VAL A 91 11.75 -7.48 12.86
CA VAL A 91 11.57 -7.07 11.47
C VAL A 91 10.10 -7.24 11.07
N GLN A 92 9.56 -6.24 10.38
CA GLN A 92 8.29 -6.33 9.66
C GLN A 92 8.55 -6.20 8.17
N MET A 93 8.01 -7.12 7.37
CA MET A 93 8.08 -7.09 5.92
C MET A 93 6.67 -6.98 5.32
N PHE A 94 6.50 -6.07 4.37
CA PHE A 94 5.21 -5.78 3.76
C PHE A 94 5.25 -6.04 2.26
N GLU A 95 4.24 -6.72 1.73
CA GLU A 95 3.93 -6.71 0.30
C GLU A 95 3.22 -5.40 -0.03
N ARG A 96 4.00 -4.43 -0.50
CA ARG A 96 3.63 -3.03 -0.72
C ARG A 96 3.34 -2.24 0.56
N SER A 97 3.58 -0.95 0.46
CA SER A 97 3.45 0.02 1.55
C SER A 97 2.36 1.07 1.31
N VAL A 98 2.04 1.87 2.33
CA VAL A 98 1.21 3.07 2.20
C VAL A 98 1.85 4.07 1.26
N GLN A 99 3.18 4.21 1.27
CA GLN A 99 3.95 5.06 0.36
C GLN A 99 3.67 4.71 -1.11
N ASN A 100 3.57 3.41 -1.41
CA ASN A 100 3.22 2.92 -2.73
C ASN A 100 1.80 3.33 -3.19
N ASN A 101 0.87 3.62 -2.28
CA ASN A 101 -0.47 4.11 -2.67
C ASN A 101 -0.44 5.56 -3.20
N ARG A 102 0.47 6.40 -2.70
CA ARG A 102 0.62 7.80 -3.14
C ARG A 102 1.65 7.96 -4.24
N PHE A 103 2.86 7.46 -4.03
CA PHE A 103 4.01 7.69 -4.91
C PHE A 103 4.27 6.48 -5.79
N ILE A 104 4.14 6.70 -7.09
CA ILE A 104 4.73 5.83 -8.11
C ILE A 104 6.21 6.19 -8.17
N PHE A 105 7.07 5.34 -7.62
CA PHE A 105 8.46 5.34 -8.05
C PHE A 105 8.67 4.10 -8.92
N PHE A 106 8.94 4.36 -10.20
CA PHE A 106 9.71 3.53 -11.14
C PHE A 106 9.06 2.53 -12.10
N LEU A 107 7.75 2.55 -12.32
CA LEU A 107 7.17 1.68 -13.35
C LEU A 107 6.30 2.44 -14.35
N PHE A 108 6.84 2.52 -15.57
CA PHE A 108 6.19 2.80 -16.85
C PHE A 108 6.30 4.22 -17.41
N ASN A 109 7.42 4.42 -18.13
CA ASN A 109 7.47 5.08 -19.43
C ASN A 109 7.10 4.11 -20.60
N PHE A 110 6.36 3.02 -20.37
CA PHE A 110 6.14 1.98 -21.37
C PHE A 110 4.64 1.62 -21.47
N ASP A 111 4.05 1.99 -22.61
CA ASP A 111 2.73 1.60 -23.14
C ASP A 111 1.43 2.18 -22.50
N PRO A 112 0.78 3.16 -23.19
CA PRO A 112 -0.57 3.66 -22.86
C PRO A 112 -1.67 2.60 -22.78
N LYS A 113 -1.51 1.46 -23.47
CA LYS A 113 -2.51 0.36 -23.43
C LYS A 113 -2.46 -0.40 -22.11
N MET A 114 -1.32 -0.40 -21.43
CA MET A 114 -1.13 -1.07 -20.14
C MET A 114 -1.58 -0.18 -18.97
N THR A 115 -1.67 1.13 -19.17
CA THR A 115 -2.13 2.11 -18.17
C THR A 115 -3.50 1.75 -17.57
N ASN A 116 -4.44 1.28 -18.39
CA ASN A 116 -5.74 0.81 -17.91
C ASN A 116 -5.66 -0.44 -17.05
N PHE A 117 -4.64 -1.30 -17.24
CA PHE A 117 -4.41 -2.45 -16.38
C PHE A 117 -3.83 -1.99 -15.04
N TRP A 118 -2.87 -1.07 -15.04
CA TRP A 118 -2.18 -0.61 -13.83
C TRP A 118 -3.02 0.31 -12.94
N ILE A 119 -3.90 1.15 -13.53
CA ILE A 119 -4.86 1.94 -12.73
C ILE A 119 -5.81 1.04 -11.93
N ARG A 120 -6.02 -0.21 -12.37
CA ARG A 120 -6.88 -1.19 -11.66
C ARG A 120 -6.28 -1.75 -10.38
N TYR A 121 -5.01 -1.49 -10.08
CA TYR A 121 -4.31 -2.21 -9.01
C TYR A 121 -3.64 -1.35 -7.95
N CYS A 122 -3.72 -0.02 -8.06
CA CYS A 122 -3.45 1.03 -7.05
C CYS A 122 -3.07 2.31 -7.80
N PHE A 123 -2.77 3.40 -7.08
CA PHE A 123 -2.08 4.61 -7.55
C PHE A 123 -3.01 5.77 -7.86
N GLY A 124 -3.38 6.52 -6.81
CA GLY A 124 -4.23 7.71 -6.92
C GLY A 124 -3.72 8.77 -7.90
N GLU A 125 -2.39 8.95 -8.01
CA GLU A 125 -1.81 9.90 -8.98
C GLU A 125 -2.01 9.46 -10.44
N MET A 126 -1.91 8.16 -10.73
CA MET A 126 -2.15 7.63 -12.08
C MET A 126 -3.63 7.63 -12.43
N ALA A 127 -4.50 7.30 -11.48
CA ALA A 127 -5.93 7.39 -11.71
C ALA A 127 -6.36 8.84 -12.00
N TYR A 128 -5.77 9.81 -11.29
CA TYR A 128 -5.97 11.23 -11.58
C TYR A 128 -5.47 11.62 -12.98
N LYS A 129 -4.22 11.29 -13.32
CA LYS A 129 -3.65 11.56 -14.67
C LYS A 129 -4.41 10.83 -15.79
N GLY A 130 -5.01 9.68 -15.50
CA GLY A 130 -5.84 8.90 -16.41
C GLY A 130 -7.29 9.35 -16.50
N GLY A 131 -7.69 10.41 -15.79
CA GLY A 131 -9.06 10.94 -15.78
C GLY A 131 -10.07 10.06 -15.02
N LEU A 132 -9.60 9.12 -14.21
CA LEU A 132 -10.41 8.26 -13.35
C LEU A 132 -10.64 8.83 -11.93
N LEU A 133 -9.96 9.93 -11.60
CA LEU A 133 -10.27 10.78 -10.46
C LEU A 133 -10.39 12.22 -10.94
N SER A 134 -11.39 12.93 -10.44
CA SER A 134 -11.47 14.38 -10.56
C SER A 134 -10.46 15.07 -9.64
N ASP A 135 -10.21 16.36 -9.89
CA ASP A 135 -9.32 17.21 -9.07
C ASP A 135 -9.70 17.17 -7.58
N VAL A 136 -10.99 17.17 -7.28
CA VAL A 136 -11.51 17.14 -5.90
C VAL A 136 -11.21 15.80 -5.24
N GLU A 137 -11.45 14.69 -5.93
CA GLU A 137 -11.21 13.35 -5.42
C GLU A 137 -9.71 13.10 -5.18
N TYR A 138 -8.86 13.50 -6.12
CA TYR A 138 -7.41 13.43 -5.96
C TYR A 138 -6.92 14.29 -4.80
N THR A 139 -7.44 15.53 -4.66
CA THR A 139 -7.08 16.42 -3.55
C THR A 139 -7.46 15.82 -2.19
N ILE A 140 -8.63 15.20 -2.09
CA ILE A 140 -9.08 14.53 -0.85
C ILE A 140 -8.17 13.34 -0.53
N PHE A 141 -7.87 12.50 -1.53
CA PHE A 141 -6.98 11.36 -1.38
C PHE A 141 -5.57 11.78 -0.91
N ASP A 142 -4.99 12.82 -1.53
CA ASP A 142 -3.66 13.33 -1.19
C ASP A 142 -3.60 13.95 0.22
N LYS A 143 -4.66 14.67 0.61
CA LYS A 143 -4.80 15.19 1.99
C LYS A 143 -4.89 14.09 3.02
N TRP A 144 -5.63 13.02 2.73
CA TRP A 144 -5.71 11.84 3.60
C TRP A 144 -4.35 11.19 3.79
N TYR A 145 -3.59 10.99 2.72
CA TYR A 145 -2.23 10.48 2.86
C TYR A 145 -1.37 11.42 3.70
N SER A 146 -1.41 12.72 3.42
CA SER A 146 -0.57 13.69 4.13
C SER A 146 -0.87 13.67 5.62
N TRP A 147 -2.16 13.63 6.00
CA TRP A 147 -2.58 13.45 7.38
C TRP A 147 -2.04 12.15 7.99
N VAL A 148 -2.14 11.01 7.29
CA VAL A 148 -1.60 9.73 7.78
C VAL A 148 -0.08 9.84 7.99
N SER A 149 0.66 10.39 7.04
CA SER A 149 2.11 10.56 7.12
C SER A 149 2.53 11.45 8.29
N ASP A 150 1.73 12.46 8.62
CA ASP A 150 2.03 13.41 9.68
C ASP A 150 1.62 12.90 11.07
N ASN A 151 0.61 12.02 11.14
CA ASN A 151 -0.01 11.59 12.40
C ASN A 151 0.27 10.13 12.78
N THR A 152 0.86 9.35 11.89
CA THR A 152 1.16 7.94 12.14
C THR A 152 2.57 7.58 11.71
N ASP A 153 3.22 6.69 12.46
CA ASP A 153 4.52 6.17 12.08
C ASP A 153 4.34 5.05 11.03
N ILE A 154 4.38 5.45 9.77
CA ILE A 154 4.42 4.58 8.60
C ILE A 154 5.84 4.47 8.01
N GLY A 155 6.86 4.86 8.76
CA GLY A 155 8.26 4.89 8.29
C GLY A 155 8.73 3.52 7.79
N LEU A 156 9.46 3.54 6.68
CA LEU A 156 10.15 2.37 6.13
C LEU A 156 11.66 2.58 6.24
N ASP A 157 12.38 1.52 6.56
CA ASP A 157 13.84 1.53 6.65
C ASP A 157 14.51 0.99 5.38
N LEU A 158 13.79 0.15 4.62
CA LEU A 158 14.24 -0.40 3.33
C LEU A 158 13.07 -0.60 2.35
N ILE A 159 13.33 -0.34 1.07
CA ILE A 159 12.42 -0.63 -0.04
C ILE A 159 13.14 -1.51 -1.05
N GLY A 160 12.64 -2.74 -1.26
CA GLY A 160 13.10 -3.64 -2.32
C GLY A 160 12.21 -3.57 -3.55
N LEU A 161 12.78 -3.37 -4.75
CA LEU A 161 12.03 -3.24 -6.01
C LEU A 161 12.13 -4.51 -6.86
N PHE A 162 10.98 -5.08 -7.23
CA PHE A 162 10.83 -6.29 -8.05
C PHE A 162 10.16 -5.92 -9.39
N LEU A 163 10.99 -5.59 -10.37
CA LEU A 163 10.57 -5.19 -11.72
C LEU A 163 10.94 -6.29 -12.73
N PHE A 164 10.13 -6.47 -13.77
CA PHE A 164 10.52 -7.31 -14.92
C PHE A 164 11.51 -6.53 -15.80
N ASN A 165 12.51 -7.22 -16.33
CA ASN A 165 13.35 -6.73 -17.43
C ASN A 165 12.62 -6.89 -18.77
#